data_AF-A0A354I6A5-F1
#
_entry.id   AF-A0A354I6A5-F1
#
_cell.length_a   1.000
_cell.length_b   1.000
_cell.length_c   1.000
_cell.angle_alpha   90.00
_cell.angle_beta   90.00
_cell.angle_gamma   90.00
#
_symmetry.space_group_name_H-M   'P 1'
#
loop_
_entity.id
_entity.type
_entity.pdbx_description
1 polymer ?
#
loop_
_entity_poly.entity_id
_entity_poly.type
_entity_poly.pdbx_seq_one_letter_code
_entity_poly.pdbx_strand_id
1 'polypeptide(L)'
;ENICKVYDTLLEQLQKEMPDFKVANAVVHFDEASPHMHVVGVPIGRGFKRGLETKVSKRSVFTPKTLEEILQNRLRQTASIEMLIHFGVLVKDKQKGQNHDLTVAEYKVQQETKRLEMVEGFLEEKQDRLFDTSQRLEQAEKEVSEVERQLSDTKMELAETKKDLIRIKTESRETKQTLLAEQEEIKQENLSLKTETLTLRSRKENLLYDVDVLDEELEKRLDFINMLDKLKAILYKLLSMIPVVREFARLVEEKRDIRAASPYGYTPLGRLLKEYRTPLPRYERLVMFPEIASWQTSRGEVVPVYEDFNRRGTDYRLVGFWNVQTKQAIKVLEIRDEITPENRICTLEQAEVYMKSVESFMEDMKKPEREKDNRLMYRRYNEEHVQGR
;
A
#
# COMPACT_ATOMS: atom_id res chain seq x y z
N GLU A 1 44.21 -91.00 53.41
CA GLU A 1 43.87 -92.30 54.01
C GLU A 1 43.38 -93.35 53.00
N ASN A 2 42.38 -93.07 52.15
CA ASN A 2 41.82 -94.11 51.26
C ASN A 2 42.78 -94.59 50.14
N ILE A 3 43.67 -93.74 49.61
CA ILE A 3 44.60 -94.15 48.54
C ILE A 3 45.71 -95.08 49.06
N CYS A 4 46.12 -94.91 50.32
CA CYS A 4 47.05 -95.82 50.97
C CYS A 4 46.44 -97.23 51.05
N LYS A 5 45.15 -97.35 51.37
CA LYS A 5 44.44 -98.64 51.37
C LYS A 5 44.48 -99.32 50.00
N VAL A 6 44.26 -98.56 48.93
CA VAL A 6 44.39 -99.08 47.55
C VAL A 6 45.81 -99.60 47.29
N TYR A 7 46.84 -98.85 47.68
CA TYR A 7 48.22 -99.28 47.53
C TYR A 7 48.57 -100.50 48.38
N ASP A 8 48.09 -100.55 49.63
CA ASP A 8 48.29 -101.68 50.53
C ASP A 8 47.66 -102.94 49.96
N THR A 9 46.40 -102.89 49.53
CA THR A 9 45.71 -104.03 48.90
C THR A 9 46.39 -104.48 47.60
N LEU A 10 46.89 -103.53 46.80
CA LEU A 10 47.67 -103.87 45.60
C LEU A 10 49.00 -104.52 45.93
N LEU A 11 49.67 -104.05 46.98
CA LEU A 11 50.94 -104.61 47.43
C LEU A 11 50.74 -106.03 47.99
N GLU A 12 49.70 -106.24 48.79
CA GLU A 12 49.30 -107.56 49.31
C GLU A 12 48.96 -108.53 48.17
N GLN A 13 48.16 -108.08 47.20
CA GLN A 13 47.80 -108.90 46.05
C GLN A 13 49.02 -109.22 45.17
N LEU A 14 49.96 -108.28 45.02
CA LEU A 14 51.22 -108.52 44.30
C LEU A 14 52.05 -109.60 45.00
N GLN A 15 52.19 -109.52 46.33
CA GLN A 15 52.93 -110.51 47.12
C GLN A 15 52.28 -111.89 47.09
N LYS A 16 50.94 -111.95 47.05
CA LYS A 16 50.17 -113.19 46.97
C LYS A 16 50.30 -113.87 45.60
N GLU A 17 50.14 -113.12 44.52
CA GLU A 17 50.18 -113.65 43.15
C GLU A 17 51.61 -113.94 42.68
N MET A 18 52.61 -113.25 43.23
CA MET A 18 54.02 -113.48 42.92
C MET A 18 54.83 -113.81 44.18
N PRO A 19 54.66 -115.01 44.76
CA PRO A 19 55.31 -115.39 46.02
C PRO A 19 56.83 -115.44 45.92
N ASP A 20 57.37 -115.64 44.72
CA ASP A 20 58.81 -115.65 44.44
C ASP A 20 59.40 -114.23 44.24
N PHE A 21 58.59 -113.18 44.23
CA PHE A 21 59.07 -111.79 44.30
C PHE A 21 58.94 -111.27 45.72
N LYS A 22 60.06 -111.20 46.44
CA LYS A 22 60.07 -110.73 47.83
C LYS A 22 60.22 -109.22 47.87
N VAL A 23 59.14 -108.52 48.23
CA VAL A 23 59.18 -107.07 48.42
C VAL A 23 60.14 -106.74 49.57
N ALA A 24 61.10 -105.87 49.28
CA ALA A 24 62.09 -105.37 50.23
C ALA A 24 61.72 -103.97 50.73
N ASN A 25 61.13 -103.14 49.86
CA ASN A 25 60.67 -101.80 50.20
C ASN A 25 59.48 -101.39 49.34
N ALA A 26 58.58 -100.59 49.88
CA ALA A 26 57.50 -99.92 49.15
C ALA A 26 57.38 -98.47 49.64
N VAL A 27 57.57 -97.50 48.75
CA VAL A 27 57.58 -96.07 49.08
C VAL A 27 56.51 -95.36 48.27
N VAL A 28 55.68 -94.57 48.94
CA VAL A 28 54.64 -93.76 48.29
C VAL A 28 55.07 -92.29 48.27
N HIS A 29 55.04 -91.69 47.09
CA HIS A 29 55.28 -90.26 46.89
C HIS A 29 53.95 -89.53 46.77
N PHE A 30 53.78 -88.49 47.59
CA PHE A 30 52.61 -87.60 47.58
C PHE A 30 52.97 -86.15 47.21
N ASP A 31 54.26 -85.87 47.11
CA ASP A 31 54.88 -84.58 46.82
C ASP A 31 55.10 -84.34 45.33
N GLU A 32 54.76 -85.32 44.49
CA GLU A 32 54.78 -85.22 43.03
C GLU A 32 53.37 -84.98 42.45
N ALA A 33 53.30 -84.71 41.13
CA ALA A 33 52.07 -84.30 40.46
C ALA A 33 50.90 -85.30 40.59
N SER A 34 51.21 -86.59 40.80
CA SER A 34 50.22 -87.62 41.11
C SER A 34 50.77 -88.56 42.19
N PRO A 35 49.96 -88.94 43.20
CA PRO A 35 50.34 -89.97 44.15
C PRO A 35 50.74 -91.25 43.41
N HIS A 36 51.90 -91.82 43.74
CA HIS A 36 52.35 -93.07 43.15
C HIS A 36 53.28 -93.84 44.09
N MET A 37 53.35 -95.16 43.91
CA MET A 37 54.12 -96.06 44.75
C MET A 37 55.25 -96.73 43.97
N HIS A 38 56.47 -96.66 44.49
CA HIS A 38 57.61 -97.46 44.02
C HIS A 38 57.75 -98.70 44.89
N VAL A 39 57.69 -99.88 44.26
CA VAL A 39 57.88 -101.16 44.93
C VAL A 39 59.20 -101.76 44.50
N VAL A 40 60.09 -101.97 45.46
CA VAL A 40 61.40 -102.60 45.28
C VAL A 40 61.37 -103.98 45.90
N GLY A 41 61.76 -105.00 45.14
CA GLY A 41 61.81 -106.36 45.64
C GLY A 41 62.88 -107.21 44.98
N VAL A 42 63.15 -108.34 45.61
CA VAL A 42 64.16 -109.33 45.21
C VAL A 42 63.46 -110.53 44.58
N PRO A 43 63.68 -110.80 43.28
CA PRO A 43 63.09 -111.95 42.61
C PRO A 43 63.89 -113.22 42.89
N ILE A 44 63.29 -114.19 43.56
CA ILE A 44 63.90 -115.46 43.95
C ILE A 44 63.45 -116.56 42.98
N GLY A 45 64.33 -116.99 42.08
CA GLY A 45 64.08 -118.17 41.26
C GLY A 45 64.46 -119.46 41.98
N ARG A 46 63.72 -120.55 41.73
CA ARG A 46 63.94 -121.89 42.29
C ARG A 46 64.00 -122.94 41.19
N GLY A 47 64.55 -124.12 41.50
CA GLY A 47 64.61 -125.27 40.56
C GLY A 47 65.72 -125.15 39.51
N PHE A 48 66.79 -124.40 39.80
CA PHE A 48 67.91 -124.29 38.87
C PHE A 48 68.74 -125.58 38.83
N LYS A 49 68.96 -126.13 37.62
CA LYS A 49 69.69 -127.40 37.42
C LYS A 49 71.22 -127.31 37.62
N ARG A 50 71.80 -126.10 37.74
CA ARG A 50 73.25 -125.87 37.85
C ARG A 50 73.57 -124.81 38.90
N GLY A 51 74.49 -125.11 39.82
CA GLY A 51 74.85 -124.25 40.96
C GLY A 51 73.78 -124.28 42.05
N LEU A 52 73.63 -123.18 42.81
CA LEU A 52 72.59 -123.06 43.84
C LEU A 52 71.19 -123.34 43.26
N GLU A 53 70.43 -124.20 43.91
CA GLU A 53 69.07 -124.55 43.48
C GLU A 53 68.11 -123.35 43.51
N THR A 54 68.39 -122.37 44.39
CA THR A 54 67.63 -121.12 44.56
C THR A 54 68.57 -119.91 44.38
N LYS A 55 68.20 -118.92 43.54
CA LYS A 55 69.03 -117.73 43.22
C LYS A 55 68.18 -116.49 42.96
N VAL A 56 68.78 -115.30 43.06
CA VAL A 56 68.14 -114.07 42.61
C VAL A 56 68.12 -114.04 41.07
N SER A 57 66.92 -113.95 40.47
CA SER A 57 66.76 -113.97 39.02
C SER A 57 65.50 -113.24 38.58
N LYS A 58 65.67 -112.02 38.04
CA LYS A 58 64.57 -111.23 37.46
C LYS A 58 63.90 -111.96 36.31
N ARG A 59 64.68 -112.61 35.44
CA ARG A 59 64.19 -113.23 34.21
C ARG A 59 63.29 -114.46 34.45
N SER A 60 63.55 -115.23 35.50
CA SER A 60 62.74 -116.42 35.82
C SER A 60 61.44 -116.09 36.56
N VAL A 61 61.38 -114.94 37.25
CA VAL A 61 60.20 -114.49 38.01
C VAL A 61 59.31 -113.56 37.17
N PHE A 62 59.92 -112.62 36.45
CA PHE A 62 59.24 -111.68 35.56
C PHE A 62 59.34 -112.17 34.11
N THR A 63 58.40 -113.03 33.74
CA THR A 63 58.24 -113.57 32.39
C THR A 63 57.17 -112.77 31.63
N PRO A 64 57.09 -112.85 30.30
CA PRO A 64 55.98 -112.24 29.55
C PRO A 64 54.61 -112.64 30.10
N LYS A 65 54.47 -113.91 30.52
CA LYS A 65 53.25 -114.43 31.13
C LYS A 65 52.92 -113.73 32.45
N THR A 66 53.89 -113.57 33.35
CA THR A 66 53.63 -112.88 34.63
C THR A 66 53.43 -111.38 34.45
N LEU A 67 54.11 -110.74 33.49
CA LEU A 67 53.90 -109.32 33.16
C LEU A 67 52.49 -109.06 32.62
N GLU A 68 51.99 -109.90 31.71
CA GLU A 68 50.67 -109.73 31.11
C GLU A 68 49.54 -110.20 32.03
N GLU A 69 49.58 -111.44 32.50
CA GLU A 69 48.47 -112.07 33.22
C GLU A 69 48.38 -111.56 34.67
N ILE A 70 49.51 -111.35 35.34
CA ILE A 70 49.53 -110.93 36.74
C ILE A 70 49.59 -109.41 36.84
N LEU A 71 50.65 -108.78 36.34
CA LEU A 71 50.89 -107.35 36.59
C LEU A 71 49.94 -106.43 35.80
N GLN A 72 49.73 -106.69 34.51
CA GLN A 72 48.87 -105.83 33.68
C GLN A 72 47.39 -106.17 33.77
N ASN A 73 47.03 -107.41 34.13
CA ASN A 73 45.64 -107.86 34.19
C ASN A 73 45.16 -108.01 35.65
N ARG A 74 45.60 -109.03 36.40
CA ARG A 74 45.08 -109.29 37.77
C ARG A 74 45.28 -108.10 38.73
N LEU A 75 46.46 -107.49 38.75
CA LEU A 75 46.70 -106.31 39.57
C LEU A 75 45.93 -105.09 39.09
N ARG A 76 45.78 -104.87 37.77
CA ARG A 76 44.95 -103.79 37.24
C ARG A 76 43.47 -103.97 37.60
N GLN A 77 42.95 -105.20 37.56
CA GLN A 77 41.59 -105.50 37.97
C GLN A 77 41.39 -105.18 39.46
N THR A 78 42.33 -105.62 40.30
CA THR A 78 42.34 -105.27 41.72
C THR A 78 42.36 -103.75 41.90
N ALA A 79 43.24 -103.04 41.20
CA ALA A 79 43.34 -101.58 41.26
C ALA A 79 42.04 -100.91 40.81
N SER A 80 41.39 -101.44 39.77
CA SER A 80 40.15 -100.88 39.21
C SER A 80 38.99 -101.05 40.18
N ILE A 81 38.89 -102.22 40.83
CA ILE A 81 37.89 -102.49 41.87
C ILE A 81 38.12 -101.56 43.06
N GLU A 82 39.35 -101.51 43.58
CA GLU A 82 39.68 -100.68 44.74
C GLU A 82 39.51 -99.18 44.46
N MET A 83 39.90 -98.69 43.28
CA MET A 83 39.67 -97.29 42.87
C MET A 83 38.18 -96.96 42.71
N LEU A 84 37.37 -97.92 42.26
CA LEU A 84 35.92 -97.75 42.20
C LEU A 84 35.30 -97.71 43.60
N ILE A 85 35.67 -98.64 44.49
CA ILE A 85 35.16 -98.73 45.87
C ILE A 85 35.51 -97.48 46.67
N HIS A 86 36.77 -97.04 46.59
CA HIS A 86 37.28 -95.97 47.44
C HIS A 86 37.13 -94.56 46.87
N PHE A 87 37.06 -94.41 45.54
CA PHE A 87 37.03 -93.10 44.87
C PHE A 87 35.90 -92.94 43.85
N GLY A 88 35.12 -93.99 43.55
CA GLY A 88 34.09 -93.94 42.52
C GLY A 88 34.64 -93.77 41.09
N VAL A 89 35.95 -93.97 40.88
CA VAL A 89 36.63 -93.72 39.61
C VAL A 89 36.89 -95.02 38.88
N LEU A 90 36.50 -95.07 37.61
CA LEU A 90 36.85 -96.14 36.69
C LEU A 90 38.27 -95.91 36.14
N VAL A 91 39.16 -96.87 36.37
CA VAL A 91 40.48 -96.87 35.73
C VAL A 91 40.30 -97.09 34.24
N LYS A 92 40.95 -96.27 33.41
CA LYS A 92 40.89 -96.36 31.95
C LYS A 92 41.15 -97.79 31.47
N ASP A 93 40.48 -98.22 30.40
CA ASP A 93 40.70 -99.55 29.84
C ASP A 93 42.13 -99.76 29.32
N LYS A 94 42.57 -101.04 29.33
CA LYS A 94 43.81 -101.44 28.68
C LYS A 94 43.65 -101.30 27.17
N GLN A 95 44.46 -100.45 26.56
CA GLN A 95 44.50 -100.29 25.10
C GLN A 95 45.42 -101.36 24.47
N LYS A 96 45.06 -101.87 23.28
CA LYS A 96 45.90 -102.79 22.50
C LYS A 96 46.94 -101.99 21.71
N GLY A 97 48.22 -102.32 21.82
CA GLY A 97 49.31 -101.72 21.05
C GLY A 97 50.66 -101.75 21.78
N GLN A 98 51.75 -101.42 21.05
CA GLN A 98 53.03 -101.05 21.66
C GLN A 98 52.96 -99.56 22.02
N ASN A 99 52.87 -99.23 23.31
CA ASN A 99 52.98 -97.85 23.75
C ASN A 99 54.47 -97.50 23.91
N HIS A 100 54.85 -96.31 23.45
CA HIS A 100 56.17 -95.74 23.76
C HIS A 100 56.09 -95.07 25.13
N ASP A 101 56.85 -95.57 26.09
CA ASP A 101 56.90 -94.97 27.43
C ASP A 101 57.63 -93.64 27.33
N LEU A 102 56.87 -92.55 27.43
CA LEU A 102 57.45 -91.21 27.49
C LEU A 102 58.19 -91.05 28.81
N THR A 103 59.38 -90.48 28.73
CA THR A 103 60.05 -89.91 29.89
C THR A 103 59.21 -88.74 30.42
N VAL A 104 59.38 -88.40 31.71
CA VAL A 104 58.67 -87.27 32.34
C VAL A 104 58.91 -85.96 31.58
N ALA A 105 60.10 -85.77 31.00
CA ALA A 105 60.44 -84.60 30.20
C ALA A 105 59.61 -84.52 28.91
N GLU A 106 59.51 -85.63 28.17
CA GLU A 106 58.75 -85.68 26.91
C GLU A 106 57.25 -85.42 27.15
N TYR A 107 56.69 -85.93 28.24
CA TYR A 107 55.29 -85.65 28.60
C TYR A 107 55.06 -84.17 28.94
N LYS A 108 55.96 -83.54 29.69
CA LYS A 108 55.87 -82.11 30.02
C LYS A 108 55.94 -81.24 28.76
N VAL A 109 56.83 -81.56 27.83
CA VAL A 109 56.93 -80.85 26.54
C VAL A 109 55.60 -80.93 25.78
N GLN A 110 55.02 -82.14 25.65
CA GLN A 110 53.76 -82.31 24.93
C GLN A 110 52.59 -81.53 25.55
N GLN A 111 52.50 -81.46 26.89
CA GLN A 111 51.46 -80.68 27.54
C GLN A 111 51.61 -79.19 27.26
N GLU A 112 52.82 -78.65 27.31
CA GLU A 112 53.03 -77.22 27.06
C GLU A 112 52.90 -76.84 25.59
N THR A 113 53.23 -77.74 24.66
CA THR A 113 52.92 -77.51 23.23
C THR A 113 51.43 -77.30 23.00
N LYS A 114 50.56 -78.13 23.61
CA LYS A 114 49.09 -77.96 23.49
C LYS A 114 48.60 -76.64 24.10
N ARG A 115 49.24 -76.19 25.18
CA ARG A 115 48.90 -74.93 25.82
C ARG A 115 49.28 -73.74 24.96
N LEU A 116 50.45 -73.80 24.31
CA LEU A 116 50.90 -72.78 23.36
C LEU A 116 49.93 -72.66 22.17
N GLU A 117 49.55 -73.78 21.54
CA GLU A 117 48.60 -73.78 20.42
C GLU A 117 47.25 -73.12 20.78
N MET A 118 46.75 -73.34 21.99
CA MET A 118 45.51 -72.70 22.46
C MET A 118 45.67 -71.18 22.62
N VAL A 119 46.80 -70.74 23.17
CA VAL A 119 47.09 -69.30 23.35
C VAL A 119 47.26 -68.60 22.01
N GLU A 120 47.94 -69.24 21.05
CA GLU A 120 48.09 -68.74 19.69
C GLU A 120 46.73 -68.53 19.01
N GLY A 121 45.82 -69.50 19.12
CA GLY A 121 44.46 -69.36 18.58
C GLY A 121 43.65 -68.20 19.20
N PHE A 122 43.77 -68.00 20.51
CA PHE A 122 43.14 -66.84 21.17
C PHE A 122 43.76 -65.50 20.74
N LEU A 123 45.07 -65.49 20.46
CA LEU A 123 45.76 -64.28 20.02
C LEU A 123 45.30 -63.87 18.62
N GLU A 124 45.17 -64.82 17.69
CA GLU A 124 44.66 -64.58 16.33
C GLU A 124 43.23 -64.03 16.35
N GLU A 125 42.31 -64.64 17.11
CA GLU A 125 40.93 -64.15 17.22
C GLU A 125 40.88 -62.71 17.76
N LYS A 126 41.75 -62.38 18.72
CA LYS A 126 41.83 -61.02 19.26
C LYS A 126 42.41 -60.04 18.25
N GLN A 127 43.38 -60.44 17.43
CA GLN A 127 43.94 -59.61 16.37
C GLN A 127 42.90 -59.27 15.31
N ASP A 128 42.13 -60.26 14.82
CA ASP A 128 41.08 -60.05 13.83
C ASP A 128 40.01 -59.08 14.34
N ARG A 129 39.56 -59.28 15.59
CA ARG A 129 38.59 -58.36 16.22
C ARG A 129 39.14 -56.95 16.35
N LEU A 130 40.42 -56.80 16.68
CA LEU A 130 41.05 -55.49 16.84
C LEU A 130 41.13 -54.77 15.48
N PHE A 131 41.48 -55.50 14.42
CA PHE A 131 41.49 -54.99 13.05
C PHE A 131 40.10 -54.49 12.61
N ASP A 132 39.05 -55.30 12.78
CA ASP A 132 37.66 -54.90 12.46
C ASP A 132 37.23 -53.65 13.24
N THR A 133 37.60 -53.57 14.51
CA THR A 133 37.24 -52.43 15.36
C THR A 133 37.97 -51.17 14.92
N SER A 134 39.26 -51.27 14.56
CA SER A 134 40.04 -50.15 14.01
C SER A 134 39.47 -49.64 12.69
N GLN A 135 39.05 -50.53 11.79
CA GLN A 135 38.46 -50.11 10.52
C GLN A 135 37.13 -49.35 10.74
N ARG A 136 36.29 -49.84 11.66
CA ARG A 136 35.03 -49.17 12.02
C ARG A 136 35.27 -47.82 12.68
N LEU A 137 36.31 -47.69 13.51
CA LEU A 137 36.69 -46.43 14.12
C LEU A 137 37.12 -45.40 13.07
N GLU A 138 37.99 -45.82 12.13
CA GLU A 138 38.45 -44.94 11.04
C GLU A 138 37.28 -44.46 10.15
N GLN A 139 36.31 -45.33 9.88
CA GLN A 139 35.10 -44.97 9.16
C GLN A 139 34.28 -43.90 9.92
N ALA A 140 34.06 -44.11 11.21
CA ALA A 140 33.31 -43.18 12.06
C ALA A 140 34.01 -41.81 12.18
N GLU A 141 35.35 -41.79 12.28
CA GLU A 141 36.13 -40.55 12.30
C GLU A 141 35.96 -39.74 11.00
N LYS A 142 35.94 -40.41 9.84
CA LYS A 142 35.67 -39.75 8.55
C LYS A 142 34.26 -39.16 8.49
N GLU A 143 33.26 -39.89 8.96
CA GLU A 143 31.87 -39.41 9.00
C GLU A 143 31.72 -38.20 9.93
N VAL A 144 32.34 -38.23 11.11
CA VAL A 144 32.35 -37.08 12.05
C VAL A 144 33.00 -35.87 11.41
N SER A 145 34.15 -36.06 10.75
CA SER A 145 34.86 -34.96 10.08
C SER A 145 34.01 -34.28 9.00
N GLU A 146 33.28 -35.06 8.20
CA GLU A 146 32.39 -34.51 7.17
C GLU A 146 31.20 -33.76 7.78
N VAL A 147 30.58 -34.29 8.84
CA VAL A 147 29.49 -33.62 9.55
C VAL A 147 29.95 -32.30 10.19
N GLU A 148 31.15 -32.25 10.76
CA GLU A 148 31.73 -31.03 11.31
C GLU A 148 31.93 -29.95 10.23
N ARG A 149 32.36 -30.36 9.04
CA ARG A 149 32.52 -29.45 7.89
C ARG A 149 31.17 -28.87 7.45
N GLN A 150 30.15 -29.72 7.31
CA GLN A 150 28.79 -29.29 6.96
C GLN A 150 28.18 -28.37 8.02
N LEU A 151 28.43 -28.64 9.30
CA LEU A 151 27.98 -27.79 10.41
C LEU A 151 28.65 -26.41 10.37
N SER A 152 29.92 -26.34 9.95
CA SER A 152 30.63 -25.06 9.76
C SER A 152 30.01 -24.24 8.62
N ASP A 153 29.77 -24.88 7.47
CA ASP A 153 29.19 -24.24 6.28
C ASP A 153 27.79 -23.65 6.60
N THR A 154 26.93 -24.45 7.24
CA THR A 154 25.58 -24.01 7.65
C THR A 154 25.60 -22.87 8.69
N LYS A 155 26.55 -22.87 9.62
CA LYS A 155 26.73 -21.75 10.57
C LYS A 155 27.09 -20.45 9.86
N MET A 156 27.91 -20.52 8.80
CA MET A 156 28.30 -19.36 8.02
C MET A 156 27.11 -18.79 7.24
N GLU A 157 26.30 -19.64 6.60
CA GLU A 157 25.06 -19.21 5.93
C GLU A 157 24.06 -18.59 6.92
N LEU A 158 23.92 -19.16 8.12
CA LEU A 158 23.07 -18.61 9.18
C LEU A 158 23.56 -17.23 9.64
N ALA A 159 24.87 -17.01 9.68
CA ALA A 159 25.43 -15.71 10.05
C ALA A 159 25.14 -14.65 8.97
N GLU A 160 25.23 -15.01 7.70
CA GLU A 160 24.98 -14.09 6.59
C GLU A 160 23.49 -13.71 6.49
N THR A 161 22.60 -14.70 6.57
CA THR A 161 21.14 -14.46 6.60
C THR A 161 20.71 -13.58 7.78
N LYS A 162 21.36 -13.70 8.95
CA LYS A 162 21.12 -12.79 10.09
C LYS A 162 21.54 -11.35 9.79
N LYS A 163 22.65 -11.12 9.08
CA LYS A 163 23.05 -9.76 8.67
C LYS A 163 22.04 -9.16 7.71
N ASP A 164 21.62 -9.92 6.71
CA ASP A 164 20.60 -9.47 5.74
C ASP A 164 19.28 -9.12 6.44
N LEU A 165 18.85 -9.93 7.41
CA LEU A 165 17.66 -9.64 8.20
C LEU A 165 17.78 -8.32 8.98
N ILE A 166 18.94 -8.05 9.57
CA ILE A 166 19.20 -6.78 10.28
C ILE A 166 19.15 -5.61 9.31
N ARG A 167 19.76 -5.74 8.12
CA ARG A 167 19.73 -4.71 7.07
C ARG A 167 18.29 -4.40 6.64
N ILE A 168 17.53 -5.42 6.26
CA ILE A 168 16.12 -5.29 5.85
C ILE A 168 15.27 -4.64 6.94
N LYS A 169 15.47 -5.03 8.20
CA LYS A 169 14.73 -4.46 9.34
C LYS A 169 15.06 -2.99 9.56
N THR A 170 16.30 -2.60 9.29
CA THR A 170 16.77 -1.21 9.44
C THR A 170 16.20 -0.35 8.33
N GLU A 171 16.34 -0.79 7.07
CA GLU A 171 15.73 -0.15 5.90
C GLU A 171 14.22 0.01 6.09
N SER A 172 13.51 -1.05 6.50
CA SER A 172 12.07 -0.99 6.76
C SER A 172 11.68 0.03 7.85
N ARG A 173 12.52 0.21 8.88
CA ARG A 173 12.29 1.22 9.92
C ARG A 173 12.49 2.63 9.37
N GLU A 174 13.51 2.84 8.55
CA GLU A 174 13.78 4.11 7.88
C GLU A 174 12.64 4.47 6.92
N THR A 175 12.19 3.53 6.07
CA THR A 175 11.06 3.75 5.16
C THR A 175 9.77 4.06 5.91
N LYS A 176 9.54 3.39 7.05
CA LYS A 176 8.38 3.70 7.91
C LYS A 176 8.46 5.12 8.46
N GLN A 177 9.66 5.59 8.80
CA GLN A 177 9.85 6.93 9.35
C GLN A 177 9.68 8.02 8.30
N THR A 178 10.16 7.80 7.06
CA THR A 178 9.95 8.73 5.95
C THR A 178 8.47 8.82 5.57
N LEU A 179 7.78 7.70 5.47
CA LEU A 179 6.33 7.68 5.15
C LEU A 179 5.49 8.40 6.22
N LEU A 180 5.85 8.28 7.50
CA LEU A 180 5.18 9.02 8.58
C LEU A 180 5.40 10.53 8.49
N ALA A 181 6.61 10.96 8.09
CA ALA A 181 6.91 12.37 7.89
C ALA A 181 6.13 12.94 6.69
N GLU A 182 6.13 12.23 5.55
CA GLU A 182 5.35 12.60 4.36
C GLU A 182 3.85 12.67 4.66
N GLN A 183 3.32 11.72 5.45
CA GLN A 183 1.91 11.71 5.84
C GLN A 183 1.53 12.94 6.68
N GLU A 184 2.40 13.40 7.57
CA GLU A 184 2.13 14.60 8.37
C GLU A 184 2.25 15.87 7.50
N GLU A 185 3.19 15.93 6.56
CA GLU A 185 3.32 17.05 5.61
C GLU A 185 2.06 17.19 4.75
N ILE A 186 1.59 16.09 4.14
CA ILE A 186 0.35 16.05 3.36
C ILE A 186 -0.86 16.50 4.21
N LYS A 187 -0.89 16.14 5.49
CA LYS A 187 -1.97 16.53 6.39
C LYS A 187 -1.95 18.03 6.68
N GLN A 188 -0.78 18.64 6.84
CA GLN A 188 -0.65 20.08 7.01
C GLN A 188 -1.03 20.85 5.74
N GLU A 189 -0.60 20.36 4.57
CA GLU A 189 -0.99 20.95 3.28
C GLU A 189 -2.51 20.91 3.06
N ASN A 190 -3.15 19.78 3.36
CA ASN A 190 -4.61 19.64 3.29
C ASN A 190 -5.35 20.60 4.24
N LEU A 191 -4.81 20.85 5.44
CA LEU A 191 -5.37 21.84 6.35
C LEU A 191 -5.26 23.26 5.77
N SER A 192 -4.11 23.61 5.19
CA SER A 192 -3.90 24.90 4.52
C SER A 192 -4.89 25.09 3.36
N LEU A 193 -4.97 24.12 2.44
CA LEU A 193 -5.88 24.16 1.29
C LEU A 193 -7.35 24.27 1.72
N LYS A 194 -7.73 23.60 2.81
CA LYS A 194 -9.08 23.70 3.37
C LYS A 194 -9.39 25.13 3.86
N THR A 195 -8.43 25.79 4.50
CA THR A 195 -8.60 27.19 4.94
C THR A 195 -8.71 28.15 3.76
N GLU A 196 -7.86 28.01 2.73
CA GLU A 196 -7.92 28.83 1.52
C GLU A 196 -9.23 28.61 0.75
N THR A 197 -9.73 27.38 0.69
CA THR A 197 -11.03 27.08 0.08
C THR A 197 -12.18 27.80 0.79
N LEU A 198 -12.14 27.88 2.13
CA LEU A 198 -13.16 28.59 2.90
C LEU A 198 -13.10 30.10 2.66
N THR A 199 -11.90 30.70 2.64
CA THR A 199 -11.76 32.14 2.39
C THR A 199 -12.19 32.52 0.98
N LEU A 200 -11.85 31.71 -0.02
CA LEU A 200 -12.30 31.90 -1.40
C LEU A 200 -13.82 31.78 -1.54
N ARG A 201 -14.47 30.84 -0.82
CA ARG A 201 -15.93 30.72 -0.80
C ARG A 201 -16.60 31.99 -0.25
N SER A 202 -16.13 32.49 0.88
CA SER A 202 -16.67 33.73 1.46
C SER A 202 -16.45 34.94 0.54
N ARG A 203 -15.29 35.03 -0.12
CA ARG A 203 -15.04 36.09 -1.11
C ARG A 203 -15.97 35.98 -2.31
N LYS A 204 -16.25 34.76 -2.79
CA LYS A 204 -17.20 34.51 -3.88
C LYS A 204 -18.61 34.98 -3.49
N GLU A 205 -19.08 34.64 -2.29
CA GLU A 205 -20.40 35.04 -1.81
C GLU A 205 -20.54 36.57 -1.73
N ASN A 206 -19.52 37.26 -1.21
CA ASN A 206 -19.52 38.72 -1.17
C ASN A 206 -19.56 39.35 -2.57
N LEU A 207 -18.78 38.83 -3.52
CA LEU A 207 -18.79 39.32 -4.89
C LEU A 207 -20.13 39.07 -5.59
N LEU A 208 -20.81 37.96 -5.28
CA LEU A 208 -22.13 37.67 -5.83
C LEU A 208 -23.16 38.70 -5.34
N TYR A 209 -23.11 39.03 -4.05
CA TYR A 209 -23.94 40.09 -3.49
C TYR A 209 -23.68 41.46 -4.15
N ASP A 210 -22.42 41.82 -4.38
CA ASP A 210 -22.07 43.08 -5.06
C ASP A 210 -22.59 43.11 -6.51
N VAL A 211 -22.59 41.97 -7.21
CA VAL A 211 -23.17 41.86 -8.56
C VAL A 211 -24.68 42.06 -8.53
N ASP A 212 -25.39 41.43 -7.60
CA ASP A 212 -26.85 41.58 -7.48
C ASP A 212 -27.24 43.05 -7.23
N VAL A 213 -26.50 43.75 -6.37
CA VAL A 213 -26.71 45.19 -6.09
C VAL A 213 -26.46 46.05 -7.34
N LEU A 214 -25.41 45.74 -8.10
CA LEU A 214 -25.09 46.46 -9.33
C LEU A 214 -26.10 46.21 -10.45
N ASP A 215 -26.67 45.00 -10.53
CA ASP A 215 -27.71 44.67 -11.50
C ASP A 215 -29.00 45.44 -11.19
N GLU A 216 -29.41 45.53 -9.92
CA GLU A 216 -30.57 46.35 -9.52
C GLU A 216 -30.37 47.85 -9.85
N GLU A 217 -29.17 48.37 -9.63
CA GLU A 217 -28.82 49.75 -10.00
C GLU A 217 -28.79 49.95 -11.52
N LEU A 218 -28.38 48.94 -12.29
CA LEU A 218 -28.38 48.98 -13.74
C LEU A 218 -29.82 48.99 -14.30
N GLU A 219 -30.72 48.19 -13.74
CA GLU A 219 -32.14 48.20 -14.11
C GLU A 219 -32.77 49.58 -13.90
N LYS A 220 -32.52 50.21 -12.76
CA LYS A 220 -32.99 51.58 -12.47
C LYS A 220 -32.46 52.61 -13.48
N ARG A 221 -31.20 52.48 -13.89
CA ARG A 221 -30.60 53.36 -14.92
C ARG A 221 -31.24 53.13 -16.28
N LEU A 222 -31.52 51.88 -16.64
CA LEU A 222 -32.17 51.55 -17.91
C LEU A 222 -33.59 52.12 -17.97
N ASP A 223 -34.35 52.01 -16.87
CA ASP A 223 -35.68 52.63 -16.75
C ASP A 223 -35.61 54.15 -16.92
N PHE A 224 -34.60 54.79 -16.33
CA PHE A 224 -34.39 56.22 -16.48
C PHE A 224 -34.06 56.62 -17.92
N ILE A 225 -33.18 55.87 -18.61
CA ILE A 225 -32.87 56.09 -20.04
C ILE A 225 -34.12 55.93 -20.89
N ASN A 226 -34.93 54.90 -20.66
CA ASN A 226 -36.20 54.68 -21.35
C ASN A 226 -37.17 55.86 -21.15
N MET A 227 -37.21 56.46 -19.96
CA MET A 227 -38.00 57.66 -19.70
C MET A 227 -37.47 58.87 -20.48
N LEU A 228 -36.15 59.06 -20.54
CA LEU A 228 -35.53 60.14 -21.33
C LEU A 228 -35.80 59.98 -22.83
N ASP A 229 -35.73 58.76 -23.39
CA ASP A 229 -36.06 58.51 -24.80
C ASP A 229 -37.54 58.86 -25.09
N LYS A 230 -38.47 58.56 -24.18
CA LYS A 230 -39.88 58.99 -24.29
C LYS A 230 -40.02 60.52 -24.26
N LEU A 231 -39.34 61.20 -23.35
CA LEU A 231 -39.33 62.67 -23.29
C LEU A 231 -38.75 63.29 -24.57
N LYS A 232 -37.65 62.73 -25.08
CA LYS A 232 -37.03 63.13 -26.34
C LYS A 232 -38.00 63.02 -27.52
N ALA A 233 -38.77 61.92 -27.59
CA ALA A 233 -39.80 61.75 -28.63
C ALA A 233 -40.92 62.79 -28.56
N ILE A 234 -41.33 63.22 -27.36
CA ILE A 234 -42.31 64.30 -27.18
C ILE A 234 -41.72 65.63 -27.62
N LEU A 235 -40.48 65.95 -27.21
CA LEU A 235 -39.81 67.19 -27.59
C LEU A 235 -39.64 67.31 -29.11
N TYR A 236 -39.21 66.25 -29.81
CA TYR A 236 -39.13 66.29 -31.28
C TYR A 236 -40.47 66.58 -31.96
N LYS A 237 -41.59 66.07 -31.42
CA LYS A 237 -42.92 66.38 -31.92
C LYS A 237 -43.28 67.85 -31.71
N LEU A 238 -42.87 68.47 -30.60
CA LEU A 238 -43.07 69.90 -30.36
C LEU A 238 -42.21 70.75 -31.30
N LEU A 239 -40.93 70.38 -31.48
CA LEU A 239 -40.02 71.12 -32.35
C LEU A 239 -40.41 71.08 -33.82
N SER A 240 -41.02 69.98 -34.29
CA SER A 240 -41.52 69.90 -35.66
C SER A 240 -42.65 70.91 -35.95
N MET A 241 -43.25 71.50 -34.91
CA MET A 241 -44.25 72.58 -35.04
C MET A 241 -43.63 73.97 -35.15
N ILE A 242 -42.36 74.17 -34.77
CA ILE A 242 -41.67 75.48 -34.82
C ILE A 242 -41.79 76.16 -36.19
N PRO A 243 -41.54 75.47 -37.34
CA PRO A 243 -41.65 76.12 -38.65
C PRO A 243 -43.04 76.70 -38.92
N VAL A 244 -44.10 76.01 -38.44
CA VAL A 244 -45.49 76.43 -38.61
C VAL A 244 -45.82 77.61 -37.70
N VAL A 245 -45.30 77.64 -36.47
CA VAL A 245 -45.44 78.80 -35.57
C VAL A 245 -44.67 80.01 -36.09
N ARG A 246 -43.46 79.82 -36.64
CA ARG A 246 -42.71 80.89 -37.30
C ARG A 246 -43.45 81.42 -38.53
N GLU A 247 -44.12 80.56 -39.29
CA GLU A 247 -44.98 80.97 -40.40
C GLU A 247 -46.13 81.87 -39.93
N PHE A 248 -46.83 81.47 -38.86
CA PHE A 248 -47.87 82.28 -38.22
C PHE A 248 -47.33 83.65 -37.79
N ALA A 249 -46.26 83.65 -36.99
CA ALA A 249 -45.66 84.86 -36.45
C ALA A 249 -45.25 85.83 -37.55
N ARG A 250 -44.59 85.33 -38.61
CA ARG A 250 -44.20 86.14 -39.77
C ARG A 250 -45.41 86.78 -40.46
N LEU A 251 -46.53 86.08 -40.60
CA LEU A 251 -47.75 86.66 -41.20
C LEU A 251 -48.34 87.77 -40.30
N VAL A 252 -48.32 87.59 -38.98
CA VAL A 252 -48.73 88.62 -38.02
C VAL A 252 -47.77 89.81 -38.00
N GLU A 253 -46.46 89.58 -38.16
CA GLU A 253 -45.42 90.61 -38.23
C GLU A 253 -45.53 91.41 -39.56
N GLU A 254 -45.84 90.75 -40.67
CA GLU A 254 -46.06 91.37 -41.99
C GLU A 254 -47.47 91.97 -42.16
N LYS A 255 -48.33 91.85 -41.14
CA LYS A 255 -49.73 92.33 -41.11
C LYS A 255 -50.59 91.73 -42.24
N ARG A 256 -50.35 90.45 -42.56
CA ARG A 256 -51.05 89.75 -43.64
C ARG A 256 -52.25 88.95 -43.15
N ASP A 257 -53.21 88.82 -44.05
CA ASP A 257 -54.31 87.86 -43.94
C ASP A 257 -53.75 86.42 -44.03
N ILE A 258 -54.40 85.49 -43.35
CA ILE A 258 -54.01 84.09 -43.31
C ILE A 258 -55.01 83.26 -44.09
N ARG A 259 -54.54 82.54 -45.11
CA ARG A 259 -55.28 81.46 -45.76
C ARG A 259 -54.91 80.12 -45.13
N ALA A 260 -55.81 79.58 -44.34
CA ALA A 260 -55.65 78.33 -43.59
C ALA A 260 -55.99 77.07 -44.40
N ALA A 261 -56.61 77.19 -45.58
CA ALA A 261 -56.90 76.03 -46.44
C ALA A 261 -56.50 76.24 -47.90
N SER A 262 -56.15 75.14 -48.54
CA SER A 262 -56.00 75.01 -49.99
C SER A 262 -57.17 74.19 -50.55
N PRO A 263 -57.33 74.09 -51.89
CA PRO A 263 -58.27 73.16 -52.49
C PRO A 263 -58.10 71.69 -52.04
N TYR A 264 -56.92 71.34 -51.50
CA TYR A 264 -56.59 70.00 -51.03
C TYR A 264 -56.77 69.81 -49.51
N GLY A 265 -57.36 70.79 -48.81
CA GLY A 265 -57.60 70.76 -47.36
C GLY A 265 -56.78 71.79 -46.58
N TYR A 266 -56.84 71.71 -45.24
CA TYR A 266 -56.13 72.63 -44.35
C TYR A 266 -54.61 72.55 -44.55
N THR A 267 -53.96 73.70 -44.65
CA THR A 267 -52.49 73.80 -44.63
C THR A 267 -51.96 73.38 -43.25
N PRO A 268 -50.65 73.10 -43.08
CA PRO A 268 -50.07 72.86 -41.76
C PRO A 268 -50.41 73.97 -40.76
N LEU A 269 -50.28 75.24 -41.17
CA LEU A 269 -50.70 76.39 -40.38
C LEU A 269 -52.21 76.39 -40.12
N GLY A 270 -53.03 76.08 -41.10
CA GLY A 270 -54.48 76.02 -40.90
C GLY A 270 -54.95 74.94 -39.93
N ARG A 271 -54.27 73.79 -39.89
CA ARG A 271 -54.55 72.75 -38.88
C ARG A 271 -54.21 73.24 -37.47
N LEU A 272 -53.07 73.92 -37.32
CA LEU A 272 -52.68 74.55 -36.05
C LEU A 272 -53.73 75.60 -35.61
N LEU A 273 -54.10 76.51 -36.50
CA LEU A 273 -55.08 77.55 -36.19
C LEU A 273 -56.46 76.98 -35.84
N LYS A 274 -56.86 75.89 -36.48
CA LYS A 274 -58.12 75.21 -36.17
C LYS A 274 -58.14 74.66 -34.74
N GLU A 275 -57.01 74.09 -34.30
CA GLU A 275 -56.87 73.49 -32.96
C GLU A 275 -56.84 74.55 -31.85
N TYR A 276 -56.08 75.63 -32.06
CA TYR A 276 -55.86 76.69 -31.06
C TYR A 276 -56.71 77.94 -31.28
N ARG A 277 -57.87 77.78 -31.95
CA ARG A 277 -58.79 78.89 -32.21
C ARG A 277 -59.50 79.30 -30.91
N THR A 278 -59.26 80.53 -30.46
CA THR A 278 -59.97 81.11 -29.32
C THR A 278 -60.96 82.19 -29.79
N PRO A 279 -62.28 81.97 -29.70
CA PRO A 279 -63.26 82.99 -30.08
C PRO A 279 -63.22 84.19 -29.12
N LEU A 280 -63.33 85.40 -29.66
CA LEU A 280 -63.39 86.60 -28.83
C LEU A 280 -64.80 86.74 -28.21
N PRO A 281 -64.93 86.89 -26.87
CA PRO A 281 -66.23 86.99 -26.23
C PRO A 281 -67.08 88.13 -26.81
N ARG A 282 -68.36 87.85 -27.11
CA ARG A 282 -69.34 88.79 -27.69
C ARG A 282 -69.17 89.14 -29.18
N TYR A 283 -68.18 88.55 -29.88
CA TYR A 283 -67.96 88.78 -31.32
C TYR A 283 -67.77 87.46 -32.08
N GLU A 284 -68.85 86.90 -32.61
CA GLU A 284 -68.86 85.57 -33.25
C GLU A 284 -67.90 85.39 -34.43
N ARG A 285 -67.50 86.49 -35.09
CA ARG A 285 -66.58 86.46 -36.24
C ARG A 285 -65.12 86.67 -35.87
N LEU A 286 -64.83 87.09 -34.64
CA LEU A 286 -63.48 87.44 -34.22
C LEU A 286 -62.85 86.27 -33.46
N VAL A 287 -61.62 85.97 -33.82
CA VAL A 287 -60.83 84.90 -33.22
C VAL A 287 -59.44 85.40 -32.87
N MET A 288 -58.85 84.77 -31.88
CA MET A 288 -57.48 84.99 -31.43
C MET A 288 -56.76 83.66 -31.37
N PHE A 289 -55.43 83.73 -31.32
CA PHE A 289 -54.56 82.56 -31.19
C PHE A 289 -53.52 82.76 -30.08
N PRO A 290 -53.96 83.00 -28.83
CA PRO A 290 -53.06 83.38 -27.74
C PRO A 290 -52.04 82.29 -27.40
N GLU A 291 -52.35 81.02 -27.65
CA GLU A 291 -51.46 79.88 -27.39
C GLU A 291 -50.34 79.71 -28.43
N ILE A 292 -50.42 80.40 -29.59
CA ILE A 292 -49.45 80.24 -30.68
C ILE A 292 -48.30 81.25 -30.55
N ALA A 293 -48.62 82.53 -30.42
CA ALA A 293 -47.63 83.59 -30.22
C ALA A 293 -48.29 84.88 -29.68
N SER A 294 -47.55 85.61 -28.86
CA SER A 294 -47.90 86.95 -28.41
C SER A 294 -46.72 87.91 -28.58
N TRP A 295 -46.95 89.20 -28.40
CA TRP A 295 -45.93 90.25 -28.54
C TRP A 295 -45.95 91.18 -27.34
N GLN A 296 -44.76 91.51 -26.82
CA GLN A 296 -44.61 92.47 -25.73
C GLN A 296 -44.53 93.89 -26.28
N THR A 297 -45.53 94.72 -26.00
CA THR A 297 -45.60 96.11 -26.48
C THR A 297 -45.54 97.10 -25.33
N SER A 298 -45.43 98.39 -25.65
CA SER A 298 -45.59 99.52 -24.74
C SER A 298 -46.93 99.51 -24.00
N ARG A 299 -47.95 98.86 -24.58
CA ARG A 299 -49.29 98.71 -23.99
C ARG A 299 -49.46 97.43 -23.19
N GLY A 300 -48.44 96.57 -23.12
CA GLY A 300 -48.51 95.24 -22.50
C GLY A 300 -48.41 94.11 -23.53
N GLU A 301 -48.70 92.89 -23.09
CA GLU A 301 -48.67 91.72 -23.97
C GLU A 301 -49.93 91.69 -24.83
N VAL A 302 -49.76 91.49 -26.13
CA VAL A 302 -50.85 91.49 -27.08
C VAL A 302 -50.86 90.24 -27.96
N VAL A 303 -52.06 89.82 -28.34
CA VAL A 303 -52.29 88.71 -29.27
C VAL A 303 -53.09 89.20 -30.48
N PRO A 304 -52.84 88.67 -31.69
CA PRO A 304 -53.53 89.14 -32.88
C PRO A 304 -55.00 88.72 -32.86
N VAL A 305 -55.86 89.64 -33.31
CA VAL A 305 -57.28 89.42 -33.50
C VAL A 305 -57.56 89.36 -35.00
N TYR A 306 -58.11 88.24 -35.43
CA TYR A 306 -58.50 87.99 -36.81
C TYR A 306 -60.02 87.92 -36.94
N GLU A 307 -60.56 88.43 -38.06
CA GLU A 307 -61.91 88.12 -38.50
C GLU A 307 -61.90 86.84 -39.35
N ASP A 308 -62.66 85.82 -38.96
CA ASP A 308 -62.97 84.64 -39.78
C ASP A 308 -63.95 85.05 -40.88
N PHE A 309 -63.40 85.61 -41.96
CA PHE A 309 -64.16 86.34 -42.98
C PHE A 309 -65.25 85.50 -43.63
N ASN A 310 -65.01 84.20 -43.81
CA ASN A 310 -65.96 83.28 -44.45
C ASN A 310 -66.70 82.37 -43.46
N ARG A 311 -66.45 82.49 -42.15
CA ARG A 311 -67.03 81.69 -41.07
C ARG A 311 -66.79 80.18 -41.16
N ARG A 312 -65.81 79.76 -41.97
CA ARG A 312 -65.41 78.36 -42.12
C ARG A 312 -64.05 78.09 -41.48
N GLY A 313 -63.41 79.12 -40.93
CA GLY A 313 -62.08 79.03 -40.34
C GLY A 313 -60.99 78.76 -41.37
N THR A 314 -61.18 79.19 -42.63
CA THR A 314 -60.19 78.98 -43.71
C THR A 314 -59.54 80.28 -44.21
N ASP A 315 -60.15 81.44 -43.96
CA ASP A 315 -59.61 82.74 -44.38
C ASP A 315 -59.79 83.74 -43.24
N TYR A 316 -58.66 84.18 -42.69
CA TYR A 316 -58.58 85.05 -41.52
C TYR A 316 -58.00 86.42 -41.92
N ARG A 317 -58.72 87.51 -41.62
CA ARG A 317 -58.26 88.89 -41.87
C ARG A 317 -57.79 89.55 -40.59
N LEU A 318 -56.59 90.12 -40.56
CA LEU A 318 -56.07 90.77 -39.35
C LEU A 318 -56.83 92.09 -39.10
N VAL A 319 -57.51 92.22 -37.97
CA VAL A 319 -58.35 93.41 -37.65
C VAL A 319 -57.83 94.22 -36.47
N GLY A 320 -56.98 93.65 -35.63
CA GLY A 320 -56.46 94.33 -34.45
C GLY A 320 -55.63 93.40 -33.58
N PHE A 321 -55.36 93.87 -32.37
CA PHE A 321 -54.70 93.11 -31.33
C PHE A 321 -55.51 93.18 -30.05
N TRP A 322 -55.40 92.16 -29.22
CA TRP A 322 -56.06 92.07 -27.94
C TRP A 322 -55.02 92.10 -26.83
N ASN A 323 -55.17 93.04 -25.92
CA ASN A 323 -54.31 93.09 -24.75
C ASN A 323 -54.67 91.96 -23.78
N VAL A 324 -53.70 91.10 -23.48
CA VAL A 324 -53.92 89.90 -22.68
C VAL A 324 -54.27 90.26 -21.23
N GLN A 325 -53.66 91.31 -20.68
CA GLN A 325 -53.88 91.76 -19.30
C GLN A 325 -55.14 92.62 -19.16
N THR A 326 -55.25 93.70 -19.94
CA THR A 326 -56.34 94.68 -19.80
C THR A 326 -57.64 94.26 -20.47
N LYS A 327 -57.61 93.20 -21.31
CA LYS A 327 -58.76 92.69 -22.06
C LYS A 327 -59.42 93.76 -22.94
N GLN A 328 -58.59 94.56 -23.60
CA GLN A 328 -59.01 95.63 -24.51
C GLN A 328 -58.49 95.40 -25.93
N ALA A 329 -59.29 95.80 -26.93
CA ALA A 329 -58.89 95.77 -28.33
C ALA A 329 -58.04 97.00 -28.68
N ILE A 330 -56.96 96.78 -29.43
CA ILE A 330 -56.01 97.78 -29.92
C ILE A 330 -56.01 97.71 -31.45
N LYS A 331 -56.13 98.85 -32.12
CA LYS A 331 -56.10 98.87 -33.59
C LYS A 331 -54.70 98.54 -34.11
N VAL A 332 -54.62 97.87 -35.25
CA VAL A 332 -53.35 97.48 -35.89
C VAL A 332 -52.40 98.68 -36.05
N LEU A 333 -52.92 99.85 -36.42
CA LEU A 333 -52.13 101.07 -36.63
C LEU A 333 -51.48 101.63 -35.35
N GLU A 334 -52.05 101.37 -34.18
CA GLU A 334 -51.60 101.98 -32.92
C GLU A 334 -50.31 101.36 -32.37
N ILE A 335 -50.02 100.11 -32.75
CA ILE A 335 -48.85 99.35 -32.28
C ILE A 335 -48.11 98.70 -33.46
N ARG A 336 -48.35 99.15 -34.69
CA ARG A 336 -47.89 98.51 -35.93
C ARG A 336 -46.39 98.23 -35.92
N ASP A 337 -45.62 99.26 -35.58
CA ASP A 337 -44.15 99.27 -35.61
C ASP A 337 -43.55 98.55 -34.40
N GLU A 338 -44.36 98.29 -33.38
CA GLU A 338 -43.95 97.52 -32.21
C GLU A 338 -44.09 96.01 -32.45
N ILE A 339 -44.89 95.52 -33.40
CA ILE A 339 -45.06 94.07 -33.62
C ILE A 339 -43.96 93.55 -34.55
N THR A 340 -42.83 93.13 -33.96
CA THR A 340 -41.63 92.66 -34.66
C THR A 340 -41.15 91.29 -34.11
N PRO A 341 -40.17 90.63 -34.74
CA PRO A 341 -39.61 89.39 -34.20
C PRO A 341 -38.92 89.56 -32.84
N GLU A 342 -38.33 90.72 -32.56
CA GLU A 342 -37.50 90.97 -31.37
C GLU A 342 -38.33 91.03 -30.07
N ASN A 343 -39.60 91.43 -30.15
CA ASN A 343 -40.50 91.48 -29.01
C ASN A 343 -41.56 90.37 -29.02
N ARG A 344 -41.40 89.38 -29.92
CA ARG A 344 -42.23 88.19 -29.95
C ARG A 344 -41.96 87.32 -28.72
N ILE A 345 -43.04 86.84 -28.11
CA ILE A 345 -43.02 85.84 -27.06
C ILE A 345 -43.55 84.52 -27.66
N CYS A 346 -42.67 83.50 -27.72
CA CYS A 346 -43.01 82.16 -28.18
C CYS A 346 -42.36 81.09 -27.29
N THR A 347 -43.18 80.30 -26.61
CA THR A 347 -42.73 79.23 -25.70
C THR A 347 -42.08 78.05 -26.42
N LEU A 348 -42.46 77.80 -27.68
CA LEU A 348 -41.90 76.73 -28.52
C LEU A 348 -40.45 76.98 -28.94
N GLU A 349 -40.01 78.25 -29.07
CA GLU A 349 -38.62 78.57 -29.45
C GLU A 349 -37.65 78.34 -28.28
N GLN A 350 -38.11 78.48 -27.04
CA GLN A 350 -37.33 78.13 -25.85
C GLN A 350 -37.13 76.61 -25.72
N ALA A 351 -38.05 75.79 -26.24
CA ALA A 351 -37.94 74.33 -26.23
C ALA A 351 -36.76 73.80 -27.07
N GLU A 352 -36.32 74.53 -28.11
CA GLU A 352 -35.18 74.16 -28.96
C GLU A 352 -33.85 74.18 -28.17
N VAL A 353 -33.70 75.14 -27.25
CA VAL A 353 -32.52 75.25 -26.37
C VAL A 353 -32.51 74.11 -25.35
N TYR A 354 -33.66 73.83 -24.72
CA TYR A 354 -33.77 72.72 -23.76
C TYR A 354 -33.51 71.35 -24.40
N MET A 355 -33.92 71.12 -25.65
CA MET A 355 -33.61 69.85 -26.35
C MET A 355 -32.10 69.64 -26.51
N LYS A 356 -31.35 70.66 -26.94
CA LYS A 356 -29.89 70.53 -27.11
C LYS A 356 -29.20 70.16 -25.79
N SER A 357 -29.67 70.70 -24.68
CA SER A 357 -29.18 70.33 -23.34
C SER A 357 -29.53 68.88 -22.98
N VAL A 358 -30.75 68.40 -23.28
CA VAL A 358 -31.16 67.01 -23.05
C VAL A 358 -30.37 66.03 -23.92
N GLU A 359 -30.11 66.35 -25.19
CA GLU A 359 -29.31 65.51 -26.09
C GLU A 359 -27.86 65.35 -25.61
N SER A 360 -27.21 66.45 -25.23
CA SER A 360 -25.86 66.41 -24.65
C SER A 360 -25.81 65.54 -23.39
N PHE A 361 -26.79 65.69 -22.49
CA PHE A 361 -26.87 64.91 -21.26
C PHE A 361 -27.05 63.41 -21.53
N MET A 362 -27.90 63.05 -22.50
CA MET A 362 -28.11 61.65 -22.89
C MET A 362 -26.88 61.03 -23.55
N GLU A 363 -26.11 61.78 -24.33
CA GLU A 363 -24.85 61.29 -24.91
C GLU A 363 -23.81 60.98 -23.85
N ASP A 364 -23.72 61.80 -22.80
CA ASP A 364 -22.82 61.56 -21.67
C ASP A 364 -23.22 60.33 -20.86
N MET A 365 -24.52 60.10 -20.66
CA MET A 365 -25.01 58.88 -19.98
C MET A 365 -24.78 57.60 -20.78
N LYS A 366 -24.76 57.65 -22.12
CA LYS A 366 -24.54 56.49 -23.01
C LYS A 366 -23.07 56.14 -23.26
N LYS A 367 -22.10 56.94 -22.78
CA LYS A 367 -20.66 56.64 -22.89
C LYS A 367 -20.23 55.35 -22.16
N PRO A 368 -20.59 55.11 -20.89
CA PRO A 368 -20.16 53.91 -20.17
C PRO A 368 -20.80 52.60 -20.68
N GLU A 369 -21.97 52.62 -21.31
CA GLU A 369 -22.60 51.41 -21.90
C GLU A 369 -21.86 50.89 -23.13
N ARG A 370 -21.32 51.79 -23.98
CA ARG A 370 -20.57 51.40 -25.19
C ARG A 370 -19.22 50.75 -24.88
N GLU A 371 -18.65 51.00 -23.71
CA GLU A 371 -17.42 50.34 -23.26
C GLU A 371 -17.67 48.92 -22.71
N LYS A 372 -18.89 48.63 -22.23
CA LYS A 372 -19.30 47.29 -21.78
C LYS A 372 -19.48 46.32 -22.95
N ASP A 373 -20.13 46.74 -24.04
CA ASP A 373 -20.40 45.88 -25.20
C ASP A 373 -19.11 45.49 -25.97
N ASN A 374 -18.06 46.29 -25.84
CA ASN A 374 -16.72 46.02 -26.38
C ASN A 374 -15.84 45.14 -25.47
N ARG A 375 -16.27 44.78 -24.26
CA ARG A 375 -15.53 43.83 -23.42
C ARG A 375 -15.89 42.40 -23.80
N LEU A 376 -15.02 41.80 -24.62
CA LEU A 376 -14.93 40.37 -25.02
C LEU A 376 -15.01 39.32 -23.88
N MET A 377 -15.21 39.71 -22.62
CA MET A 377 -15.14 38.82 -21.45
C MET A 377 -16.42 38.02 -21.18
N TYR A 378 -17.59 38.47 -21.65
CA TYR A 378 -18.86 37.77 -21.37
C TYR A 378 -19.19 36.62 -22.32
N ARG A 379 -18.45 36.46 -23.43
CA ARG A 379 -18.74 35.38 -24.39
C ARG A 379 -18.09 34.03 -24.01
N ARG A 380 -17.13 34.00 -23.06
CA ARG A 380 -16.31 32.82 -22.80
C ARG A 380 -16.82 31.88 -21.68
N TYR A 381 -17.79 32.30 -20.86
CA TYR A 381 -18.29 31.47 -19.75
C TYR A 381 -19.39 30.45 -20.15
N ASN A 382 -19.98 30.57 -21.34
CA ASN A 382 -21.02 29.63 -21.80
C ASN A 382 -20.50 28.49 -22.68
N GLU A 383 -19.27 28.55 -23.19
CA GLU A 383 -18.71 27.50 -24.06
C GLU A 383 -18.04 26.36 -23.25
N GLU A 384 -17.50 26.65 -22.06
CA GLU A 384 -16.83 25.63 -21.23
C GLU A 384 -17.78 24.75 -20.39
N HIS A 385 -19.08 25.04 -20.33
CA HIS A 385 -20.08 24.19 -19.66
C HIS A 385 -20.88 23.26 -20.58
N VAL A 386 -20.68 23.37 -21.91
CA VAL A 386 -21.34 22.48 -22.89
C VAL A 386 -20.40 21.41 -23.43
N GLN A 387 -19.08 21.55 -23.27
CA GLN A 387 -18.10 20.53 -23.70
C GLN A 387 -17.63 19.57 -22.59
N GLY A 388 -18.19 19.68 -21.38
CA GLY A 388 -17.87 18.82 -20.23
C GLY A 388 -19.05 17.97 -19.76
N ARG A 389 -19.70 17.22 -20.65
CA ARG A 389 -20.59 16.09 -20.31
C ARG A 389 -20.33 14.90 -21.20
#